data_AF-A0A0L8I5G6-F1
#
_entry.id   AF-A0A0L8I5G6-F1
#
_cell.length_a   1.000
_cell.length_b   1.000
_cell.length_c   1.000
_cell.angle_alpha   90.00
_cell.angle_beta   90.00
_cell.angle_gamma   90.00
#
_symmetry.space_group_name_H-M   'P 1'
#
loop_
_entity.id
_entity.type
_entity.pdbx_description
1 polymer ?
#
loop_
_entity_poly.entity_id
_entity_poly.type
_entity_poly.pdbx_seq_one_letter_code
_entity_poly.pdbx_strand_id
1 'polypeptide(L)'
;MKIPSYEDRLKVLLFRADFKERITKLNSIIHNIMTASVQLRKSNLLVNVLQMILAIGNFLNEGNSRISNAAGFRINFLTQIDDTKDIENKTSLLHSLTEAVSKKFPNSDLRSELLAVIECANVSNADIYSELKEIKTSWQKTTELMENIEQNDSKDPIQDIMNIFLSKSNSTLEGLFKDLEEAVKEFHTTLEFFGENDVGNITTDQIFGIFAEFLNKYEKCQREIKMKMKPFERNLCNLIPQTTIKAEENATTKEETSQ
;
A
#
# COMPACT_ATOMS: atom_id res chain seq x y z
N MET A 1 36.50 -39.09 -16.10
CA MET A 1 36.17 -39.04 -14.66
C MET A 1 34.66 -38.97 -14.54
N LYS A 2 34.04 -39.86 -13.74
CA LYS A 2 32.61 -39.82 -13.45
C LYS A 2 32.47 -39.21 -12.05
N ILE A 3 31.79 -38.07 -11.94
CA ILE A 3 31.57 -37.42 -10.64
C ILE A 3 30.44 -38.19 -9.93
N PRO A 4 30.67 -38.70 -8.70
CA PRO A 4 29.62 -39.37 -7.93
C PRO A 4 28.42 -38.45 -7.69
N SER A 5 27.20 -38.96 -7.82
CA SER A 5 25.95 -38.24 -7.53
C SER A 5 25.84 -36.84 -8.17
N TYR A 6 26.34 -36.69 -9.40
CA TYR A 6 26.40 -35.40 -10.10
C TYR A 6 25.05 -34.68 -10.21
N GLU A 7 23.97 -35.42 -10.53
CA GLU A 7 22.63 -34.82 -10.64
C GLU A 7 22.13 -34.27 -9.31
N ASP A 8 22.39 -34.98 -8.21
CA ASP A 8 22.00 -34.55 -6.88
C ASP A 8 22.77 -33.30 -6.49
N ARG A 9 24.11 -33.31 -6.68
CA ARG A 9 24.97 -32.13 -6.45
C ARG A 9 24.47 -30.89 -7.16
N LEU A 10 24.08 -31.01 -8.43
CA LEU A 10 23.52 -29.88 -9.18
C LEU A 10 22.23 -29.34 -8.55
N LYS A 11 21.31 -30.23 -8.16
CA LYS A 11 20.05 -29.83 -7.51
C LYS A 11 20.31 -29.12 -6.18
N VAL A 12 21.24 -29.63 -5.36
CA VAL A 12 21.57 -29.02 -4.06
C VAL A 12 22.19 -27.62 -4.25
N LEU A 13 23.10 -27.49 -5.22
CA LEU A 13 23.76 -26.23 -5.52
C LEU A 13 22.80 -25.19 -6.13
N LEU A 14 21.86 -25.62 -6.97
CA LEU A 14 20.82 -24.76 -7.53
C LEU A 14 19.92 -24.20 -6.42
N PHE A 15 19.43 -25.06 -5.52
CA PHE A 15 18.64 -24.60 -4.37
C PHE A 15 19.39 -23.56 -3.54
N ARG A 16 20.67 -23.81 -3.25
CA ARG A 16 21.52 -22.86 -2.53
C ARG A 16 21.67 -21.53 -3.25
N ALA A 17 21.81 -21.54 -4.58
CA ALA A 17 21.97 -20.33 -5.38
C ALA A 17 20.71 -19.44 -5.32
N ASP A 18 19.54 -20.05 -5.45
CA ASP A 18 18.26 -19.32 -5.55
C ASP A 18 17.70 -18.90 -4.19
N PHE A 19 18.06 -19.61 -3.11
CA PHE A 19 17.46 -19.43 -1.78
C PHE A 19 17.52 -17.99 -1.27
N LYS A 20 18.68 -17.34 -1.37
CA LYS A 20 18.89 -16.01 -0.79
C LYS A 20 17.98 -14.96 -1.44
N GLU A 21 17.85 -14.99 -2.75
CA GLU A 21 17.03 -14.03 -3.49
C GLU A 21 15.56 -14.19 -3.14
N ARG A 22 15.06 -15.44 -3.17
CA ARG A 22 13.67 -15.76 -2.83
C ARG A 22 13.31 -15.31 -1.42
N ILE A 23 14.15 -15.63 -0.44
CA ILE A 23 13.92 -15.23 0.96
C ILE A 23 13.97 -13.71 1.13
N THR A 24 14.91 -13.02 0.49
CA THR A 24 15.03 -11.56 0.60
C THR A 24 13.78 -10.88 0.04
N LYS A 25 13.28 -11.36 -1.10
CA LYS A 25 12.03 -10.87 -1.71
C LYS A 25 10.84 -11.07 -0.78
N LEU A 26 10.65 -12.29 -0.27
CA LEU A 26 9.53 -12.61 0.62
C LEU A 26 9.57 -11.79 1.92
N ASN A 27 10.76 -11.62 2.51
CA ASN A 27 10.94 -10.80 3.70
C ASN A 27 10.53 -9.33 3.49
N SER A 28 10.93 -8.75 2.35
CA SER A 28 10.52 -7.39 2.00
C SER A 28 9.00 -7.27 1.88
N ILE A 29 8.35 -8.26 1.27
CA ILE A 29 6.90 -8.26 1.08
C ILE A 29 6.18 -8.38 2.44
N ILE A 30 6.62 -9.28 3.31
CA ILE A 30 6.05 -9.46 4.66
C ILE A 30 6.17 -8.17 5.47
N HIS A 31 7.33 -7.51 5.42
CA HIS A 31 7.53 -6.23 6.08
C HIS A 31 6.61 -5.12 5.54
N ASN A 32 6.39 -5.10 4.23
CA ASN A 32 5.49 -4.13 3.61
C ASN A 32 4.03 -4.38 3.99
N ILE A 33 3.58 -5.64 4.14
CA ILE A 33 2.24 -5.95 4.65
C ILE A 33 2.06 -5.38 6.06
N MET A 34 3.00 -5.65 6.96
CA MET A 34 3.00 -5.11 8.32
C MET A 34 2.91 -3.57 8.32
N THR A 35 3.73 -2.94 7.48
CA THR A 35 3.76 -1.47 7.37
C THR A 35 2.47 -0.91 6.79
N ALA A 36 1.91 -1.53 5.75
CA ALA A 36 0.64 -1.14 5.15
C ALA A 36 -0.51 -1.22 6.17
N SER A 37 -0.59 -2.29 6.94
CA SER A 37 -1.56 -2.45 8.02
C SER A 37 -1.45 -1.34 9.06
N VAL A 38 -0.23 -1.04 9.52
CA VAL A 38 0.01 0.05 10.48
C VAL A 38 -0.33 1.42 9.89
N GLN A 39 0.02 1.68 8.62
CA GLN A 39 -0.30 2.92 7.92
C GLN A 39 -1.81 3.17 7.88
N LEU A 40 -2.61 2.16 7.54
CA LEU A 40 -4.06 2.29 7.52
C LEU A 40 -4.65 2.62 8.90
N ARG A 41 -4.16 1.99 9.97
CA ARG A 41 -4.68 2.23 11.33
C ARG A 41 -4.24 3.57 11.92
N LYS A 42 -3.02 4.03 11.59
CA LYS A 42 -2.40 5.20 12.22
C LYS A 42 -2.48 6.49 11.40
N SER A 43 -2.92 6.44 10.14
CA SER A 43 -3.11 7.64 9.33
C SER A 43 -4.30 8.46 9.83
N ASN A 44 -4.00 9.55 10.54
CA ASN A 44 -5.02 10.52 10.98
C ASN A 44 -5.72 11.17 9.78
N LEU A 45 -4.99 11.39 8.68
CA LEU A 45 -5.57 11.95 7.47
C LEU A 45 -6.60 10.99 6.86
N LEU A 46 -6.29 9.70 6.76
CA LEU A 46 -7.26 8.70 6.30
C LEU A 46 -8.50 8.69 7.19
N VAL A 47 -8.34 8.64 8.51
CA VAL A 47 -9.45 8.67 9.47
C VAL A 47 -10.33 9.91 9.28
N ASN A 48 -9.73 11.08 9.08
CA ASN A 48 -10.46 12.33 8.80
C ASN A 48 -11.21 12.27 7.47
N VAL A 49 -10.60 11.71 6.42
CA VAL A 49 -11.23 11.52 5.11
C VAL A 49 -12.44 10.59 5.23
N LEU A 50 -12.30 9.45 5.92
CA LEU A 50 -13.40 8.51 6.15
C LEU A 50 -14.55 9.16 6.94
N GLN A 51 -14.26 9.97 7.95
CA GLN A 51 -15.28 10.73 8.68
C GLN A 51 -16.00 11.74 7.80
N MET A 52 -15.27 12.42 6.90
CA MET A 52 -15.88 13.34 5.94
C MET A 52 -16.78 12.60 4.96
N ILE A 53 -16.38 11.42 4.48
CA ILE A 53 -17.23 10.56 3.64
C ILE A 53 -18.52 10.20 4.38
N LEU A 54 -18.42 9.77 5.65
CA LEU A 54 -19.58 9.43 6.46
C LEU A 54 -20.51 10.63 6.67
N ALA A 55 -19.96 11.81 6.99
CA ALA A 55 -20.74 13.03 7.19
C ALA A 55 -21.48 13.46 5.92
N ILE A 56 -20.79 13.44 4.77
CA ILE A 56 -21.42 13.78 3.49
C ILE A 56 -22.48 12.73 3.12
N GLY A 57 -22.20 11.44 3.31
CA GLY A 57 -23.17 10.37 3.07
C GLY A 57 -24.43 10.51 3.93
N ASN A 58 -24.28 10.84 5.21
CA ASN A 58 -25.42 11.07 6.11
C ASN A 58 -26.24 12.31 5.70
N PHE A 59 -25.57 13.39 5.30
CA PHE A 59 -26.22 14.60 4.81
C PHE A 59 -26.99 14.36 3.51
N LEU A 60 -26.38 13.69 2.53
CA LEU A 60 -27.03 13.40 1.24
C LEU A 60 -28.22 12.44 1.35
N ASN A 61 -28.23 11.58 2.38
CA ASN A 61 -29.32 10.63 2.63
C ASN A 61 -30.33 11.15 3.66
N GLU A 62 -30.25 12.41 4.07
CA GLU A 62 -31.18 13.02 5.02
C GLU A 62 -32.62 12.93 4.46
N GLY A 63 -33.49 12.19 5.17
CA GLY A 63 -34.85 11.87 4.73
C GLY A 63 -35.09 10.40 4.37
N ASN A 64 -34.05 9.60 4.16
CA ASN A 64 -34.16 8.14 4.06
C ASN A 64 -33.85 7.48 5.40
N SER A 65 -34.88 7.24 6.22
CA SER A 65 -34.74 6.73 7.60
C SER A 65 -34.00 5.39 7.75
N ARG A 66 -33.79 4.64 6.66
CA ARG A 66 -33.00 3.39 6.68
C ARG A 66 -31.50 3.61 6.49
N ILE A 67 -31.10 4.73 5.91
CA ILE A 67 -29.70 5.00 5.47
C ILE A 67 -29.15 6.29 6.11
N SER A 68 -30.02 7.23 6.49
CA SER A 68 -29.66 8.42 7.28
C SER A 68 -29.23 8.03 8.69
N ASN A 69 -28.24 8.75 9.26
CA ASN A 69 -27.66 8.49 10.60
C ASN A 69 -26.86 7.18 10.70
N ALA A 70 -26.17 6.79 9.63
CA ALA A 70 -25.23 5.70 9.68
C ALA A 70 -24.06 6.04 10.64
N ALA A 71 -23.64 5.06 11.44
CA ALA A 71 -22.47 5.15 12.31
C ALA A 71 -21.15 4.80 11.58
N GLY A 72 -21.25 4.23 10.38
CA GLY A 72 -20.12 3.81 9.56
C GLY A 72 -20.60 3.24 8.21
N PHE A 73 -19.66 2.89 7.35
CA PHE A 73 -19.91 2.25 6.06
C PHE A 73 -18.89 1.13 5.80
N ARG A 74 -19.23 0.19 4.92
CA ARG A 74 -18.33 -0.91 4.53
C ARG A 74 -17.18 -0.38 3.69
N ILE A 75 -15.95 -0.89 3.91
CA ILE A 75 -14.75 -0.40 3.20
C ILE A 75 -14.92 -0.46 1.68
N ASN A 76 -15.59 -1.49 1.18
CA ASN A 76 -15.85 -1.67 -0.25
C ASN A 76 -16.60 -0.48 -0.90
N PHE A 77 -17.30 0.35 -0.14
CA PHE A 77 -17.93 1.56 -0.67
C PHE A 77 -16.91 2.57 -1.22
N LEU A 78 -15.66 2.55 -0.76
CA LEU A 78 -14.61 3.45 -1.24
C LEU A 78 -14.33 3.30 -2.75
N THR A 79 -14.57 2.11 -3.33
CA THR A 79 -14.43 1.90 -4.77
C THR A 79 -15.61 2.46 -5.56
N GLN A 80 -16.73 2.79 -4.93
CA GLN A 80 -17.96 3.26 -5.57
C GLN A 80 -18.23 4.75 -5.34
N ILE A 81 -17.37 5.43 -4.58
CA ILE A 81 -17.60 6.81 -4.16
C ILE A 81 -17.66 7.80 -5.35
N ASP A 82 -17.09 7.46 -6.50
CA ASP A 82 -17.15 8.28 -7.72
C ASP A 82 -18.38 8.03 -8.60
N ASP A 83 -19.20 7.03 -8.27
CA ASP A 83 -20.44 6.70 -9.01
C ASP A 83 -21.55 7.73 -8.75
N THR A 84 -21.59 8.31 -7.54
CA THR A 84 -22.52 9.39 -7.20
C THR A 84 -22.04 10.69 -7.84
N LYS A 85 -22.79 11.21 -8.80
CA LYS A 85 -22.46 12.43 -9.55
C LYS A 85 -23.52 13.50 -9.44
N ASP A 86 -23.12 14.73 -9.73
CA ASP A 86 -24.04 15.85 -9.92
C ASP A 86 -24.98 15.62 -11.12
N ILE A 87 -26.01 16.47 -11.23
CA ILE A 87 -27.05 16.39 -12.27
C ILE A 87 -26.44 16.43 -13.68
N GLU A 88 -25.29 17.10 -13.84
CA GLU A 88 -24.58 17.24 -15.11
C GLU A 88 -23.59 16.10 -15.39
N ASN A 89 -23.44 15.12 -14.48
CA ASN A 89 -22.43 14.05 -14.53
C ASN A 89 -20.97 14.52 -14.67
N LYS A 90 -20.67 15.77 -14.28
CA LYS A 90 -19.36 16.41 -14.40
C LYS A 90 -18.55 16.35 -13.11
N THR A 91 -19.22 16.34 -11.96
CA THR A 91 -18.57 16.38 -10.64
C THR A 91 -19.09 15.23 -9.81
N SER A 92 -18.20 14.29 -9.46
CA SER A 92 -18.56 13.20 -8.55
C SER A 92 -18.45 13.62 -7.09
N LEU A 93 -19.06 12.83 -6.21
CA LEU A 93 -18.93 12.98 -4.76
C LEU A 93 -17.47 12.97 -4.32
N LEU A 94 -16.63 12.15 -4.98
CA LEU A 94 -15.19 12.13 -4.75
C LEU A 94 -14.50 13.47 -5.07
N HIS A 95 -14.96 14.20 -6.09
CA HIS A 95 -14.43 15.54 -6.39
C HIS A 95 -14.76 16.52 -5.25
N SER A 96 -16.02 16.53 -4.80
CA SER A 96 -16.47 17.37 -3.69
C SER A 96 -15.73 17.04 -2.40
N LEU A 97 -15.52 15.75 -2.11
CA LEU A 97 -14.71 15.30 -0.98
C LEU A 97 -13.26 15.80 -1.11
N THR A 98 -12.65 15.61 -2.29
CA THR A 98 -11.25 16.00 -2.53
C THR A 98 -11.04 17.49 -2.36
N GLU A 99 -11.98 18.31 -2.84
CA GLU A 99 -11.95 19.76 -2.65
C GLU A 99 -12.11 20.13 -1.17
N ALA A 100 -13.06 19.52 -0.46
CA ALA A 100 -13.28 19.77 0.96
C ALA A 100 -12.05 19.38 1.81
N VAL A 101 -11.41 18.25 1.51
CA VAL A 101 -10.18 17.80 2.17
C VAL A 101 -9.06 18.80 1.90
N SER A 102 -8.88 19.23 0.64
CA SER A 102 -7.84 20.20 0.28
C SER A 102 -8.01 21.56 0.97
N LYS A 103 -9.26 21.99 1.21
CA LYS A 103 -9.58 23.21 1.96
C LYS A 103 -9.33 23.05 3.47
N LYS A 104 -9.70 21.91 4.04
CA LYS A 104 -9.60 21.66 5.49
C LYS A 104 -8.18 21.27 5.94
N PHE A 105 -7.45 20.56 5.08
CA PHE A 105 -6.10 20.06 5.31
C PHE A 105 -5.18 20.49 4.15
N PRO A 106 -4.81 21.78 4.08
CA PRO A 106 -3.91 22.25 3.03
C PRO A 106 -2.57 21.50 3.10
N ASN A 107 -2.02 21.15 1.93
CA ASN A 107 -0.81 20.32 1.78
C ASN A 107 -0.93 18.86 2.25
N SER A 108 -2.13 18.35 2.48
CA SER A 108 -2.32 16.92 2.79
C SER A 108 -1.92 16.03 1.61
N ASP A 109 -1.11 15.01 1.87
CA ASP A 109 -0.72 14.00 0.89
C ASP A 109 -1.04 12.60 1.42
N LEU A 110 -2.30 12.21 1.21
CA LEU A 110 -2.82 10.90 1.63
C LEU A 110 -2.10 9.75 0.93
N ARG A 111 -1.61 9.95 -0.30
CA ARG A 111 -0.90 8.93 -1.06
C ARG A 111 0.45 8.62 -0.42
N SER A 112 1.17 9.66 0.01
CA SER A 112 2.46 9.50 0.69
C SER A 112 2.34 8.85 2.07
N GLU A 113 1.24 9.09 2.80
CA GLU A 113 0.99 8.40 4.08
C GLU A 113 0.70 6.90 3.94
N LEU A 114 0.22 6.48 2.76
CA LEU A 114 -0.26 5.11 2.50
C LEU A 114 0.54 4.39 1.39
N LEU A 115 1.83 4.73 1.21
CA LEU A 115 2.65 4.15 0.13
C LEU A 115 2.74 2.63 0.18
N ALA A 116 2.91 2.03 1.37
CA ALA A 116 3.04 0.58 1.50
C ALA A 116 1.73 -0.12 1.12
N VAL A 117 0.58 0.52 1.36
CA VAL A 117 -0.74 0.00 0.93
C VAL A 117 -0.80 -0.11 -0.58
N ILE A 118 -0.27 0.88 -1.31
CA ILE A 118 -0.24 0.87 -2.78
C ILE A 118 0.71 -0.22 -3.29
N GLU A 119 1.87 -0.38 -2.66
CA GLU A 119 2.85 -1.40 -3.03
C GLU A 119 2.33 -2.83 -2.79
N CYS A 120 1.52 -3.03 -1.73
CA CYS A 120 0.94 -4.32 -1.38
C CYS A 120 -0.43 -4.59 -2.03
N ALA A 121 -0.93 -3.70 -2.89
CA ALA A 121 -2.28 -3.80 -3.44
C ALA A 121 -2.56 -5.09 -4.23
N ASN A 122 -1.53 -5.70 -4.81
CA ASN A 122 -1.63 -6.94 -5.60
C ASN A 122 -0.90 -8.12 -4.94
N VAL A 123 -0.67 -8.04 -3.63
CA VAL A 123 0.06 -9.05 -2.88
C VAL A 123 -0.92 -9.81 -2.00
N SER A 124 -1.09 -11.12 -2.28
CA SER A 124 -1.88 -12.01 -1.45
C SER A 124 -1.01 -12.71 -0.41
N ASN A 125 -1.41 -12.65 0.86
CA ASN A 125 -0.81 -13.43 1.94
C ASN A 125 -0.90 -14.95 1.68
N ALA A 126 -1.93 -15.42 0.97
CA ALA A 126 -2.06 -16.83 0.60
C ALA A 126 -0.96 -17.26 -0.38
N ASP A 127 -0.62 -16.42 -1.36
CA ASP A 127 0.46 -16.69 -2.31
C ASP A 127 1.82 -16.74 -1.62
N ILE A 128 2.04 -15.85 -0.64
CA ILE A 128 3.27 -15.85 0.19
C ILE A 128 3.37 -17.15 0.99
N TYR A 129 2.28 -17.60 1.63
CA TYR A 129 2.26 -18.89 2.32
C TYR A 129 2.59 -20.05 1.39
N SER A 130 2.04 -20.05 0.18
CA SER A 130 2.35 -21.07 -0.83
C SER A 130 3.82 -21.07 -1.21
N GLU A 131 4.38 -19.90 -1.52
CA GLU A 131 5.79 -19.78 -1.92
C GLU A 131 6.73 -20.21 -0.79
N LEU A 132 6.47 -19.80 0.46
CA LEU A 132 7.23 -20.24 1.63
C LEU A 132 7.18 -21.75 1.82
N LYS A 133 6.00 -22.35 1.67
CA LYS A 133 5.80 -23.80 1.77
C LYS A 133 6.58 -24.55 0.69
N GLU A 134 6.59 -24.05 -0.54
CA GLU A 134 7.40 -24.61 -1.62
C GLU A 134 8.90 -24.55 -1.34
N ILE A 135 9.39 -23.43 -0.78
CA ILE A 135 10.80 -23.31 -0.38
C ILE A 135 11.10 -24.31 0.74
N LYS A 136 10.22 -24.47 1.73
CA LYS A 136 10.39 -25.45 2.82
C LYS A 136 10.43 -26.88 2.29
N THR A 137 9.56 -27.24 1.35
CA THR A 137 9.60 -28.56 0.71
C THR A 137 10.87 -28.75 -0.12
N SER A 138 11.33 -27.72 -0.82
CA SER A 138 12.59 -27.77 -1.56
C SER A 138 13.79 -27.94 -0.61
N TRP A 139 13.77 -27.27 0.54
CA TRP A 139 14.76 -27.44 1.60
C TRP A 139 14.77 -28.88 2.13
N GLN A 140 13.60 -29.47 2.42
CA GLN A 140 13.49 -30.88 2.87
C GLN A 140 14.10 -31.86 1.86
N LYS A 141 13.72 -31.73 0.58
CA LYS A 141 14.29 -32.54 -0.50
C LYS A 141 15.80 -32.35 -0.62
N THR A 142 16.29 -31.13 -0.42
CA THR A 142 17.73 -30.83 -0.47
C THR A 142 18.48 -31.54 0.65
N THR A 143 17.90 -31.62 1.85
CA THR A 143 18.45 -32.39 2.97
C THR A 143 18.52 -33.88 2.64
N GLU A 144 17.47 -34.47 2.08
CA GLU A 144 17.45 -35.88 1.66
C GLU A 144 18.52 -36.17 0.58
N LEU A 145 18.70 -35.26 -0.38
CA LEU A 145 19.75 -35.38 -1.40
C LEU A 145 21.16 -35.30 -0.80
N MET A 146 21.35 -34.51 0.26
CA MET A 146 22.63 -34.43 0.96
C MET A 146 22.98 -35.74 1.67
N GLU A 147 22.01 -36.41 2.30
CA GLU A 147 22.21 -37.74 2.90
C GLU A 147 22.63 -38.78 1.84
N ASN A 148 22.03 -38.73 0.65
CA ASN A 148 22.43 -39.60 -0.46
C ASN A 148 23.84 -39.31 -0.98
N ILE A 149 24.26 -38.05 -1.04
CA ILE A 149 25.64 -37.68 -1.43
C ILE A 149 26.63 -38.20 -0.39
N GLU A 150 26.34 -38.06 0.90
CA GLU A 150 27.21 -38.53 1.98
C GLU A 150 27.45 -40.04 1.94
N GLN A 151 26.41 -40.83 1.66
CA GLN A 151 26.53 -42.28 1.50
C GLN A 151 27.41 -42.70 0.31
N ASN A 152 27.43 -41.90 -0.75
CA ASN A 152 28.15 -42.22 -1.99
C ASN A 152 29.56 -41.61 -2.07
N ASP A 153 29.83 -40.52 -1.34
CA ASP A 153 31.11 -39.82 -1.33
C ASP A 153 31.34 -39.09 0.01
N SER A 154 31.80 -39.83 1.02
CA SER A 154 31.90 -39.36 2.41
C SER A 154 32.98 -38.32 2.69
N LYS A 155 33.88 -38.04 1.74
CA LYS A 155 34.97 -37.04 1.90
C LYS A 155 34.75 -35.77 1.09
N ASP A 156 33.55 -35.60 0.58
CA ASP A 156 33.20 -34.49 -0.30
C ASP A 156 33.08 -33.16 0.48
N PRO A 157 33.86 -32.13 0.11
CA PRO A 157 33.77 -30.80 0.74
C PRO A 157 32.37 -30.15 0.64
N ILE A 158 31.51 -30.61 -0.28
CA ILE A 158 30.15 -30.10 -0.40
C ILE A 158 29.35 -30.33 0.88
N GLN A 159 29.65 -31.37 1.65
CA GLN A 159 28.90 -31.73 2.86
C GLN A 159 28.98 -30.63 3.92
N ASP A 160 30.20 -30.20 4.28
CA ASP A 160 30.41 -29.16 5.29
C ASP A 160 29.73 -27.85 4.88
N ILE A 161 29.88 -27.46 3.61
CA ILE A 161 29.31 -26.23 3.06
C ILE A 161 27.78 -26.27 3.08
N MET A 162 27.19 -27.39 2.65
CA MET A 162 25.75 -27.54 2.56
C MET A 162 25.10 -27.75 3.92
N ASN A 163 25.74 -28.45 4.86
CA ASN A 163 25.19 -28.64 6.21
C ASN A 163 25.08 -27.31 6.97
N ILE A 164 26.11 -26.45 6.87
CA ILE A 164 26.05 -25.09 7.43
C ILE A 164 24.92 -24.29 6.78
N PHE A 165 24.82 -24.35 5.45
CA PHE A 165 23.76 -23.66 4.71
C PHE A 165 22.37 -24.16 5.12
N LEU A 166 22.14 -25.48 5.15
CA LEU A 166 20.86 -26.11 5.46
C LEU A 166 20.39 -25.78 6.88
N SER A 167 21.31 -25.78 7.85
CA SER A 167 21.02 -25.36 9.22
C SER A 167 20.58 -23.89 9.26
N LYS A 168 21.34 -22.99 8.63
CA LYS A 168 21.03 -21.55 8.60
C LYS A 168 19.74 -21.24 7.84
N SER A 169 19.52 -21.91 6.70
CA SER A 169 18.33 -21.72 5.88
C SER A 169 17.08 -22.22 6.61
N ASN A 170 17.18 -23.28 7.41
CA ASN A 170 16.05 -23.76 8.21
C ASN A 170 15.62 -22.72 9.26
N SER A 171 16.56 -22.21 10.05
CA SER A 171 16.26 -21.16 11.03
C SER A 171 15.73 -19.89 10.37
N THR A 172 16.25 -19.54 9.19
CA THR A 172 15.75 -18.39 8.42
C THR A 172 14.31 -18.61 7.95
N LEU A 173 13.99 -19.82 7.46
CA LEU A 173 12.62 -20.17 7.06
C LEU A 173 11.65 -20.14 8.24
N GLU A 174 12.03 -20.71 9.38
CA GLU A 174 11.22 -20.70 10.60
C GLU A 174 10.94 -19.28 11.09
N GLY A 175 11.95 -18.40 11.04
CA GLY A 175 11.78 -16.97 11.30
C GLY A 175 10.78 -16.33 10.35
N LEU A 176 10.90 -16.60 9.04
CA LEU A 176 10.05 -15.97 8.04
C LEU A 176 8.58 -16.42 8.11
N PHE A 177 8.33 -17.70 8.46
CA PHE A 177 6.97 -18.17 8.76
C PHE A 177 6.37 -17.43 9.95
N LYS A 178 7.15 -17.23 11.01
CA LYS A 178 6.70 -16.49 12.19
C LYS A 178 6.43 -15.02 11.87
N ASP A 179 7.30 -14.38 11.10
CA ASP A 179 7.12 -12.99 10.69
C ASP A 179 5.86 -12.81 9.82
N LEU A 180 5.58 -13.79 8.94
CA LEU A 180 4.34 -13.80 8.16
C LEU A 180 3.10 -13.96 9.04
N GLU A 181 3.12 -14.87 10.02
CA GLU A 181 2.02 -15.01 10.98
C GLU A 181 1.76 -13.72 11.76
N GLU A 182 2.82 -13.02 12.17
CA GLU A 182 2.71 -11.74 12.86
C GLU A 182 2.15 -10.65 11.95
N ALA A 183 2.62 -10.56 10.69
CA ALA A 183 2.10 -9.62 9.71
C ALA A 183 0.62 -9.85 9.39
N VAL A 184 0.21 -11.11 9.25
CA VAL A 184 -1.20 -11.48 9.02
C VAL A 184 -2.06 -11.17 10.24
N LYS A 185 -1.53 -11.37 11.46
CA LYS A 185 -2.24 -10.98 12.68
C LYS A 185 -2.46 -9.47 12.77
N GLU A 186 -1.44 -8.67 12.47
CA GLU A 186 -1.56 -7.21 12.39
C GLU A 186 -2.57 -6.77 11.31
N PHE A 187 -2.60 -7.47 10.17
CA PHE A 187 -3.60 -7.27 9.13
C PHE A 187 -5.01 -7.57 9.63
N HIS A 188 -5.24 -8.69 10.35
CA HIS A 188 -6.54 -8.98 10.95
C HIS A 188 -6.98 -7.91 11.96
N THR A 189 -6.07 -7.43 12.81
CA THR A 189 -6.36 -6.30 13.72
C THR A 189 -6.75 -5.03 12.93
N THR A 190 -6.19 -4.84 11.74
CA THR A 190 -6.59 -3.73 10.85
C THR A 190 -7.98 -3.94 10.28
N LEU A 191 -8.34 -5.17 9.90
CA LEU A 191 -9.70 -5.49 9.46
C LEU A 191 -10.74 -5.26 10.56
N GLU A 192 -10.46 -5.69 11.78
CA GLU A 192 -11.30 -5.47 12.95
C GLU A 192 -11.48 -3.98 13.24
N PHE A 193 -10.40 -3.19 13.11
CA PHE A 193 -10.46 -1.73 13.28
C PHE A 193 -11.44 -1.06 12.31
N PHE A 194 -11.56 -1.56 11.08
CA PHE A 194 -12.52 -1.07 10.09
C PHE A 194 -13.89 -1.79 10.14
N GLY A 195 -14.10 -2.72 11.08
CA GLY A 195 -15.38 -3.40 11.29
C GLY A 195 -15.69 -4.53 10.30
N GLU A 196 -14.67 -5.12 9.67
CA GLU A 196 -14.84 -6.32 8.84
C GLU A 196 -14.93 -7.58 9.70
N ASN A 197 -15.92 -8.43 9.41
CA ASN A 197 -16.32 -9.55 10.27
C ASN A 197 -15.74 -10.91 9.83
N ASP A 198 -15.29 -11.03 8.59
CA ASP A 198 -14.81 -12.29 8.00
C ASP A 198 -13.29 -12.28 7.80
N VAL A 199 -12.57 -11.94 8.87
CA VAL A 199 -11.11 -11.68 8.80
C VAL A 199 -10.29 -12.86 8.29
N GLY A 200 -10.77 -14.10 8.45
CA GLY A 200 -10.06 -15.31 8.04
C GLY A 200 -10.13 -15.64 6.55
N ASN A 201 -11.13 -15.11 5.83
CA ASN A 201 -11.30 -15.37 4.39
C ASN A 201 -10.81 -14.20 3.52
N ILE A 202 -10.58 -13.03 4.13
CA ILE A 202 -10.14 -11.84 3.41
C ILE A 202 -8.62 -11.87 3.26
N THR A 203 -8.14 -11.74 2.04
CA THR A 203 -6.70 -11.67 1.74
C THR A 203 -6.20 -10.22 1.71
N THR A 204 -4.89 -10.05 1.88
CA THR A 204 -4.25 -8.71 1.94
C THR A 204 -4.50 -7.87 0.68
N ASP A 205 -4.44 -8.49 -0.50
CA ASP A 205 -4.68 -7.83 -1.79
C ASP A 205 -6.10 -7.28 -1.93
N GLN A 206 -7.11 -7.95 -1.37
CA GLN A 206 -8.50 -7.48 -1.44
C GLN A 206 -8.67 -6.14 -0.74
N ILE A 207 -8.08 -5.98 0.45
CA ILE A 207 -8.24 -4.78 1.26
C ILE A 207 -7.30 -3.68 0.79
N PHE A 208 -6.02 -4.00 0.63
CA PHE A 208 -5.06 -3.03 0.13
C PHE A 208 -5.41 -2.57 -1.29
N GLY A 209 -5.98 -3.46 -2.12
CA GLY A 209 -6.52 -3.15 -3.43
C GLY A 209 -7.65 -2.10 -3.38
N ILE A 210 -8.61 -2.24 -2.47
CA ILE A 210 -9.69 -1.25 -2.30
C ILE A 210 -9.11 0.13 -1.97
N PHE A 211 -8.19 0.21 -1.00
CA PHE A 211 -7.57 1.48 -0.63
C PHE A 211 -6.70 2.05 -1.76
N ALA A 212 -5.94 1.21 -2.47
CA ALA A 212 -5.13 1.64 -3.60
C ALA A 212 -5.98 2.17 -4.75
N GLU A 213 -7.11 1.53 -5.06
CA GLU A 213 -8.07 2.03 -6.05
C GLU A 213 -8.62 3.39 -5.64
N PHE A 214 -9.10 3.51 -4.40
CA PHE A 214 -9.58 4.77 -3.85
C PHE A 214 -8.52 5.88 -3.94
N LEU A 215 -7.28 5.59 -3.55
CA LEU A 215 -6.16 6.53 -3.62
C LEU A 215 -5.87 6.99 -5.05
N ASN A 216 -5.89 6.08 -6.01
CA ASN A 216 -5.69 6.41 -7.42
C ASN A 216 -6.81 7.32 -7.96
N LYS A 217 -8.07 7.03 -7.60
CA LYS A 217 -9.22 7.87 -7.95
C LYS A 217 -9.14 9.25 -7.28
N TYR A 218 -8.78 9.28 -6.00
CA TYR A 218 -8.61 10.51 -5.23
C TYR A 218 -7.51 11.42 -5.83
N GLU A 219 -6.37 10.85 -6.18
CA GLU A 219 -5.26 11.59 -6.81
C GLU A 219 -5.66 12.14 -8.19
N LYS A 220 -6.44 11.36 -8.96
CA LYS A 220 -7.01 11.83 -10.23
C LYS A 220 -7.90 13.06 -10.00
N CYS A 221 -8.82 13.01 -9.03
CA CYS A 221 -9.65 14.16 -8.68
C CYS A 221 -8.81 15.37 -8.23
N GLN A 222 -7.74 15.18 -7.44
CA GLN A 222 -6.83 16.26 -7.05
C GLN A 222 -6.18 16.92 -8.27
N ARG A 223 -5.73 16.14 -9.26
CA ARG A 223 -5.15 16.66 -10.49
C ARG A 223 -6.17 17.45 -11.30
N GLU A 224 -7.39 16.94 -11.46
CA GLU A 224 -8.46 17.61 -12.19
C GLU A 224 -8.89 18.94 -11.54
N ILE A 225 -9.00 18.98 -10.21
CA ILE A 225 -9.31 20.22 -9.45
C ILE A 225 -8.19 21.25 -9.66
N LYS A 226 -6.92 20.86 -9.50
CA LYS A 226 -5.77 21.74 -9.74
C LYS A 226 -5.74 22.27 -11.18
N MET A 227 -6.10 21.45 -12.16
CA MET A 227 -6.19 21.87 -13.57
C MET A 227 -7.32 22.87 -13.82
N LYS A 228 -8.44 22.80 -13.10
CA LYS A 228 -9.54 23.79 -13.21
C LYS A 228 -9.22 25.10 -12.49
N MET A 229 -8.44 25.07 -11.40
CA MET A 229 -8.03 26.28 -10.67
C MET A 229 -6.99 27.12 -11.44
N LYS A 230 -6.02 26.51 -12.13
CA LYS A 230 -4.97 27.25 -12.86
C LYS A 230 -5.48 28.23 -13.93
N PRO A 231 -6.46 27.89 -14.79
CA PRO A 231 -7.09 28.83 -15.71
C PRO A 231 -7.88 29.92 -14.99
N PHE A 232 -8.59 29.58 -13.91
CA PHE A 232 -9.36 30.54 -13.13
C PHE A 232 -8.46 31.56 -12.43
N GLU A 233 -7.35 31.12 -11.82
CA GLU A 233 -6.32 31.99 -11.24
C GLU A 233 -5.63 32.85 -12.30
N ARG A 234 -5.30 32.29 -13.48
CA ARG A 234 -4.79 33.09 -14.60
C ARG A 234 -5.79 34.15 -15.05
N ASN A 235 -7.06 33.79 -15.18
CA ASN A 235 -8.11 34.72 -15.55
C ASN A 235 -8.34 35.79 -14.47
N LEU A 236 -8.27 35.44 -13.18
CA LEU A 236 -8.30 36.38 -12.06
C LEU A 236 -7.10 37.33 -12.09
N CYS A 237 -5.87 36.84 -12.28
CA CYS A 237 -4.69 37.70 -12.45
C CYS A 237 -4.81 38.64 -13.66
N ASN A 238 -5.50 38.21 -14.73
CA ASN A 238 -5.79 39.05 -15.89
C ASN A 238 -6.96 40.03 -15.67
N LEU A 239 -7.81 39.77 -14.66
CA LEU A 239 -8.94 40.60 -14.25
C LEU A 239 -8.58 41.60 -13.16
N ILE A 240 -7.49 41.39 -12.42
CA ILE A 240 -6.90 42.41 -11.54
C ILE A 240 -6.40 43.53 -12.47
N PRO A 241 -7.01 44.73 -12.42
CA PRO A 241 -6.56 45.83 -13.25
C PRO A 241 -5.10 46.15 -12.92
N GLN A 242 -4.24 46.24 -13.93
CA GLN A 242 -2.87 46.76 -13.76
C GLN A 242 -2.83 48.21 -13.22
N THR A 243 -3.99 48.85 -13.04
CA THR A 243 -4.12 50.17 -12.42
C THR A 243 -3.89 50.17 -10.91
N THR A 244 -3.98 49.03 -10.21
CA THR A 244 -3.71 48.99 -8.76
C THR A 244 -2.21 48.91 -8.46
N ILE A 245 -1.43 48.20 -9.28
CA ILE A 245 0.02 48.07 -9.10
C ILE A 245 0.75 49.39 -9.42
N LYS A 246 0.24 50.18 -10.37
CA LYS A 246 0.80 51.51 -10.71
C LYS A 246 0.37 52.64 -9.75
N ALA A 247 -0.60 52.40 -8.88
CA ALA A 247 -1.02 53.39 -7.88
C ALA A 247 -0.10 53.40 -6.65
N GLU A 248 0.48 52.25 -6.29
CA GLU A 248 1.43 52.14 -5.17
C GLU A 248 2.85 52.56 -5.55
N GLU A 249 3.31 52.31 -6.79
CA GLU A 249 4.62 52.76 -7.29
C GLU A 249 4.70 54.29 -7.51
N ASN A 250 3.57 54.95 -7.80
CA ASN A 250 3.51 56.40 -7.97
C ASN A 250 3.27 57.18 -6.66
N ALA A 251 2.89 56.49 -5.58
CA ALA A 251 2.78 57.08 -4.25
C ALA A 251 4.16 57.15 -3.56
N THR A 252 5.01 56.13 -3.77
CA THR A 252 6.37 56.08 -3.21
C THR A 252 7.35 57.04 -3.90
N THR A 253 7.20 57.31 -5.19
CA THR A 253 8.09 58.25 -5.92
C THR A 253 7.78 59.74 -5.68
N LYS A 254 6.61 60.08 -5.13
CA LYS A 254 6.25 61.47 -4.78
C LYS A 254 6.67 61.89 -3.37
N GLU A 255 6.93 60.94 -2.48
CA GLU A 255 7.47 61.25 -1.14
C GLU A 255 8.99 61.45 -1.14
N GLU A 256 9.73 60.83 -2.07
CA GLU A 256 11.20 60.97 -2.15
C GLU A 256 11.69 62.22 -2.91
N THR A 257 10.80 63.01 -3.52
CA THR A 257 11.17 64.24 -4.25
C THR A 257 10.79 65.55 -3.53
N SER A 258 10.35 65.49 -2.27
CA SER A 258 10.01 66.67 -1.44
C SER A 258 10.80 66.81 -0.13
N GLN A 259 12.00 66.24 -0.03
CA GLN A 259 12.98 66.57 1.02
C GLN A 259 14.38 66.77 0.46
#